data_AF-A0AAU0Y6V8-F1
#
_entry.id   AF-A0AAU0Y6V8-F1
#
_cell.length_a   1.000
_cell.length_b   1.000
_cell.length_c   1.000
_cell.angle_alpha   90.00
_cell.angle_beta   90.00
_cell.angle_gamma   90.00
#
_symmetry.space_group_name_H-M   'P 1'
#
loop_
_entity.id
_entity.type
_entity.pdbx_description
1 polymer ?
#
loop_
_entity_poly.entity_id
_entity_poly.type
_entity_poly.pdbx_seq_one_letter_code
_entity_poly.pdbx_strand_id
1 'polypeptide(L)'
;MLWLLEPGCPDAMYDLVAQTAEREEILAELWEAGEDKPSELHEGNARLVPWGYAEGAGHFLYWLVRSGVELEEWTVILDEGRGPLWEAYPVSCSQFLLDVVAGTTTSFYFTDLDDVVELDGRTRFAPNSQILSQ
;
A
#
# COMPACT_ATOMS: atom_id res chain seq x y z
N MET A 1 -9.32 -6.99 -3.58
CA MET A 1 -9.69 -5.69 -4.21
C MET A 1 -8.73 -4.64 -3.70
N LEU A 2 -8.17 -3.78 -4.56
CA LEU A 2 -7.23 -2.74 -4.15
C LEU A 2 -7.99 -1.44 -3.85
N TRP A 3 -7.74 -0.87 -2.69
CA TRP A 3 -8.31 0.40 -2.24
C TRP A 3 -7.24 1.47 -2.22
N LEU A 4 -7.58 2.67 -2.70
CA LEU A 4 -6.70 3.84 -2.68
C LEU A 4 -7.17 4.81 -1.61
N LEU A 5 -6.24 5.30 -0.79
CA LEU A 5 -6.56 6.20 0.31
C LEU A 5 -6.70 7.65 -0.20
N GLU A 6 -7.79 8.31 0.18
CA GLU A 6 -8.07 9.71 -0.15
C GLU A 6 -7.57 10.61 0.99
N PRO A 7 -6.71 11.60 0.72
CA PRO A 7 -6.32 12.56 1.76
C PRO A 7 -7.52 13.37 2.27
N GLY A 8 -7.79 13.28 3.57
CA GLY A 8 -8.90 13.96 4.23
C GLY A 8 -10.27 13.32 3.98
N CYS A 9 -10.31 12.01 3.68
CA CYS A 9 -11.57 11.29 3.54
C CYS A 9 -12.42 11.42 4.82
N PRO A 10 -13.76 11.62 4.73
CA PRO A 10 -14.60 11.69 5.92
C PRO A 10 -14.63 10.40 6.76
N ASP A 11 -14.36 9.26 6.12
CA ASP A 11 -14.23 7.97 6.78
C ASP A 11 -12.74 7.67 7.01
N ALA A 12 -12.36 7.53 8.27
CA ALA A 12 -10.97 7.29 8.70
C ALA A 12 -10.37 5.99 8.14
N MET A 13 -11.21 5.04 7.72
CA MET A 13 -10.76 3.81 7.08
C MET A 13 -10.16 4.07 5.69
N TYR A 14 -10.65 5.09 4.99
CA TYR A 14 -10.18 5.46 3.64
C TYR A 14 -9.36 6.77 3.63
N ASP A 15 -9.19 7.41 4.78
CA ASP A 15 -8.39 8.62 4.91
C ASP A 15 -6.89 8.32 4.97
N LEU A 16 -6.14 8.82 4.00
CA LEU A 16 -4.69 8.70 3.95
C LEU A 16 -4.03 9.28 5.20
N VAL A 17 -4.53 10.41 5.72
CA VAL A 17 -3.91 11.09 6.87
C VAL A 17 -4.12 10.30 8.15
N ALA A 18 -5.35 9.88 8.44
CA ALA A 18 -5.65 9.02 9.57
C ALA A 18 -4.89 7.68 9.50
N GLN A 19 -4.89 7.03 8.32
CA GLN A 19 -4.18 5.78 8.12
C GLN A 19 -2.66 5.94 8.28
N THR A 20 -2.07 7.06 7.86
CA THR A 20 -0.64 7.33 8.09
C THR A 20 -0.32 7.31 9.58
N ALA A 21 -1.10 8.03 10.39
CA ALA A 21 -0.86 8.10 11.84
C ALA A 21 -1.06 6.74 12.52
N GLU A 22 -2.11 6.01 12.15
CA GLU A 22 -2.39 4.68 12.71
C GLU A 22 -1.30 3.66 12.35
N ARG A 23 -0.83 3.66 11.09
CA ARG A 23 0.24 2.76 10.64
C ARG A 23 1.57 3.09 11.29
N GLU A 24 1.89 4.36 11.52
CA GLU A 24 3.11 4.75 12.25
C GLU A 24 3.11 4.20 13.69
N GLU A 25 1.98 4.27 14.40
CA GLU A 25 1.84 3.72 15.75
C GLU A 25 1.99 2.19 15.75
N ILE A 26 1.25 1.50 14.88
CA ILE A 26 1.27 0.03 14.83
C ILE A 26 2.65 -0.50 14.44
N LEU A 27 3.29 0.07 13.41
CA LEU A 27 4.62 -0.38 12.99
C LEU A 27 5.67 -0.12 14.07
N ALA A 28 5.57 0.99 14.82
CA ALA A 28 6.46 1.25 15.95
C ALA A 28 6.30 0.17 17.04
N GLU A 29 5.07 -0.17 17.41
CA GLU A 29 4.79 -1.23 18.39
C GLU A 29 5.32 -2.60 17.93
N LEU A 30 5.15 -2.95 16.65
CA LEU A 30 5.64 -4.21 16.09
C LEU A 30 7.18 -4.29 16.11
N TRP A 31 7.88 -3.21 15.74
CA TRP A 31 9.33 -3.17 15.81
C TRP A 31 9.85 -3.22 17.25
N GLU A 32 9.17 -2.56 18.20
CA GLU A 32 9.49 -2.68 19.63
C GLU A 32 9.27 -4.09 20.17
N ALA A 33 8.27 -4.80 19.64
CA ALA A 33 8.01 -6.21 19.95
C ALA A 33 9.02 -7.19 19.30
N GLY A 34 9.89 -6.69 18.43
CA GLY A 34 10.98 -7.45 17.82
C GLY A 34 10.74 -7.94 16.40
N GLU A 35 9.73 -7.42 15.69
CA GLU A 35 9.61 -7.66 14.25
C GLU A 35 10.71 -6.94 13.47
N ASP A 36 11.15 -7.57 12.37
CA ASP A 36 12.18 -7.01 11.51
C ASP A 36 11.63 -5.84 10.69
N LYS A 37 12.34 -4.72 10.74
CA LYS A 37 12.08 -3.57 9.89
C LYS A 37 12.60 -3.84 8.46
N PRO A 38 11.89 -3.45 7.40
CA PRO A 38 12.40 -3.58 6.05
C PRO A 38 13.70 -2.78 5.89
N SER A 39 14.66 -3.36 5.17
CA SER A 39 16.03 -2.84 5.05
C SER A 39 16.09 -1.41 4.51
N GLU A 40 15.13 -1.06 3.68
CA GLU A 40 14.89 0.22 3.05
C GLU A 40 14.65 1.35 4.06
N LEU A 41 14.23 1.01 5.28
CA LEU A 41 14.00 1.98 6.37
C LEU A 41 15.15 2.06 7.37
N HIS A 42 16.24 1.31 7.16
CA HIS A 42 17.47 1.48 7.95
C HIS A 42 18.30 2.69 7.46
N GLU A 43 18.07 3.14 6.22
CA GLU A 43 18.81 4.23 5.60
C GLU A 43 18.16 5.60 5.84
N GLY A 44 18.74 6.39 6.76
CA GLY A 44 18.42 7.81 6.93
C GLY A 44 16.97 8.14 7.32
N ASN A 45 16.57 9.39 7.14
CA ASN A 45 15.22 9.90 7.40
C ASN A 45 14.20 9.38 6.36
N ALA A 46 14.05 8.06 6.27
CA ALA A 46 13.02 7.40 5.48
C ALA A 46 11.74 7.23 6.32
N ARG A 47 10.59 7.47 5.71
CA ARG A 47 9.27 7.22 6.30
C ARG A 47 8.38 6.45 5.35
N LEU A 48 7.43 5.72 5.89
CA LEU A 48 6.37 5.08 5.13
C LEU A 48 5.13 5.98 5.14
N VAL A 49 4.51 6.17 3.98
CA VAL A 49 3.19 6.81 3.88
C VAL A 49 2.26 5.85 3.15
N PRO A 50 1.19 5.34 3.79
CA PRO A 50 0.26 4.43 3.13
C PRO A 50 -0.49 5.17 2.03
N TRP A 51 -0.67 4.50 0.90
CA TRP A 51 -1.47 5.03 -0.22
C TRP A 51 -2.56 4.07 -0.68
N GLY A 52 -2.50 2.82 -0.25
CA GLY A 52 -3.55 1.86 -0.52
C GLY A 52 -3.46 0.62 0.36
N TYR A 53 -4.46 -0.22 0.25
CA TYR A 53 -4.48 -1.54 0.88
C TYR A 53 -5.24 -2.56 0.02
N ALA A 54 -4.84 -3.82 0.10
CA ALA A 54 -5.53 -4.92 -0.55
C ALA A 54 -6.53 -5.57 0.43
N GLU A 55 -7.81 -5.29 0.24
CA GLU A 55 -8.89 -5.86 1.05
C GLU A 55 -8.97 -7.38 0.87
N GLY A 56 -9.27 -8.07 1.97
CA GLY A 56 -9.34 -9.54 2.07
C GLY A 56 -8.03 -10.13 2.59
N ALA A 57 -6.91 -9.70 2.01
CA ALA A 57 -5.58 -10.18 2.40
C ALA A 57 -4.96 -9.34 3.53
N GLY A 58 -5.34 -8.05 3.63
CA GLY A 58 -4.88 -7.15 4.69
C GLY A 58 -3.55 -6.47 4.40
N HIS A 59 -3.05 -6.59 3.17
CA HIS A 59 -1.77 -6.00 2.77
C HIS A 59 -1.88 -4.48 2.68
N PHE A 60 -0.86 -3.76 3.16
CA PHE A 60 -0.75 -2.32 3.00
C PHE A 60 0.30 -1.96 1.95
N LEU A 61 0.03 -0.89 1.23
CA LEU A 61 0.88 -0.34 0.18
C LEU A 61 1.36 1.04 0.61
N TYR A 62 2.67 1.22 0.64
CA TYR A 62 3.33 2.42 1.12
C TYR A 62 4.18 3.07 0.04
N TRP A 63 4.33 4.38 0.13
CA TRP A 63 5.45 5.10 -0.46
C TRP A 63 6.59 5.09 0.55
N LEU A 64 7.78 4.70 0.11
CA LEU A 64 9.01 4.95 0.83
C LEU A 64 9.48 6.38 0.55
N VAL A 65 9.15 7.29 1.45
CA VAL A 65 9.49 8.70 1.31
C VAL A 65 10.88 8.95 1.89
N ARG A 66 11.78 9.49 1.05
CA ARG A 66 13.13 9.87 1.44
C ARG A 66 13.38 11.34 1.09
N SER A 67 14.12 12.03 1.95
CA SER A 67 14.54 13.41 1.66
C SER A 67 15.44 13.46 0.42
N GLY A 68 15.15 14.37 -0.51
CA GLY A 68 15.94 14.56 -1.73
C GLY A 68 15.65 13.57 -2.86
N VAL A 69 14.62 12.73 -2.73
CA VAL A 69 14.11 11.85 -3.80
C VAL A 69 12.80 12.44 -4.33
N GLU A 70 12.68 12.58 -5.65
CA GLU A 70 11.48 13.09 -6.32
C GLU A 70 10.29 12.14 -6.13
N LEU A 71 9.07 12.69 -6.17
CA LEU A 71 7.84 11.94 -5.87
C LEU A 71 7.65 10.74 -6.81
N GLU A 72 8.00 10.90 -8.07
CA GLU A 72 7.89 9.88 -9.11
C GLU A 72 8.89 8.73 -8.94
N GLU A 73 9.93 8.93 -8.12
CA GLU A 73 10.97 7.95 -7.81
C GLU A 73 10.76 7.26 -6.47
N TRP A 74 9.67 7.56 -5.76
CA TRP A 74 9.36 6.90 -4.49
C TRP A 74 9.03 5.42 -4.71
N THR A 75 9.90 4.56 -4.18
CA THR A 75 9.72 3.10 -4.10
C THR A 75 8.38 2.75 -3.46
N VAL A 76 7.67 1.82 -4.09
CA VAL A 76 6.51 1.18 -3.48
C VAL A 76 6.98 0.07 -2.54
N ILE A 77 6.51 0.09 -1.30
CA ILE A 77 6.73 -0.99 -0.34
C ILE A 77 5.40 -1.63 0.00
N LEU A 78 5.35 -2.95 -0.06
CA LEU A 78 4.24 -3.79 0.36
C LEU A 78 4.54 -4.38 1.74
N ASP A 79 3.55 -4.34 2.60
CA ASP A 79 3.51 -5.00 3.90
C ASP A 79 2.47 -6.11 3.85
N GLU A 80 2.84 -7.32 4.27
CA GLU A 80 1.93 -8.46 4.36
C GLU A 80 0.72 -8.14 5.27
N GLY A 81 0.89 -7.28 6.27
CA GLY A 81 -0.15 -6.82 7.20
C GLY A 81 -0.61 -7.87 8.21
N ARG A 82 -0.52 -9.16 7.88
CA ARG A 82 -0.80 -10.30 8.78
C ARG A 82 0.44 -11.18 9.03
N GLY A 83 1.61 -10.65 8.73
CA GLY A 83 2.89 -11.31 8.95
C GLY A 83 4.03 -10.31 8.75
N PRO A 84 5.28 -10.74 8.99
CA PRO A 84 6.42 -9.85 9.06
C PRO A 84 7.06 -9.58 7.68
N LEU A 85 6.45 -10.06 6.60
CA LEU A 85 7.06 -10.01 5.27
C LEU A 85 6.81 -8.66 4.59
N TRP A 86 7.82 -8.25 3.82
CA TRP A 86 7.83 -7.01 3.07
C TRP A 86 8.33 -7.27 1.65
N GLU A 87 7.82 -6.52 0.68
CA GLU A 87 8.35 -6.50 -0.68
C GLU A 87 8.59 -5.05 -1.14
N ALA A 88 9.73 -4.78 -1.76
CA ALA A 88 10.07 -3.47 -2.28
C ALA A 88 10.12 -3.45 -3.82
N TYR A 89 9.49 -2.44 -4.40
CA TYR A 89 9.39 -2.24 -5.84
C TYR A 89 9.94 -0.85 -6.18
N PRO A 90 11.13 -0.76 -6.80
CA PRO A 90 11.75 0.51 -7.17
C PRO A 90 11.10 1.11 -8.43
N VAL A 91 9.78 1.29 -8.38
CA VAL A 91 8.95 1.89 -9.42
C VAL A 91 7.98 2.86 -8.78
N SER A 92 7.47 3.81 -9.57
CA SER A 92 6.45 4.75 -9.09
C SER A 92 5.15 4.03 -8.73
N CYS A 93 4.35 4.64 -7.85
CA CYS A 93 3.02 4.12 -7.50
C CYS A 93 2.13 3.91 -8.73
N SER A 94 2.13 4.83 -9.70
CA SER A 94 1.35 4.68 -10.93
C SER A 94 1.82 3.52 -11.80
N GLN A 95 3.13 3.27 -11.86
CA GLN A 95 3.67 2.12 -12.60
C GLN A 95 3.30 0.81 -11.90
N PHE A 96 3.44 0.74 -10.58
CA PHE A 96 3.03 -0.44 -9.81
C PHE A 96 1.53 -0.75 -9.99
N LEU A 97 0.68 0.27 -9.93
CA LEU A 97 -0.76 0.14 -10.18
C LEU A 97 -1.05 -0.39 -11.58
N LEU A 98 -0.36 0.13 -12.59
CA LEU A 98 -0.48 -0.35 -13.96
C LEU A 98 -0.11 -1.83 -14.04
N ASP A 99 0.98 -2.25 -13.40
CA ASP A 99 1.43 -3.65 -13.42
C ASP A 99 0.44 -4.60 -12.71
N VAL A 100 -0.17 -4.17 -11.60
CA VAL A 100 -1.23 -4.94 -10.92
C VAL A 100 -2.47 -5.08 -11.81
N VAL A 101 -2.92 -3.99 -12.43
CA VAL A 101 -4.12 -3.96 -13.29
C VAL A 101 -3.87 -4.72 -14.60
N ALA A 102 -2.67 -4.67 -15.15
CA ALA A 102 -2.27 -5.40 -16.35
C ALA A 102 -1.97 -6.89 -16.08
N GLY A 103 -1.80 -7.29 -14.82
CA GLY A 103 -1.38 -8.64 -14.45
C GLY A 103 0.06 -8.96 -14.79
N THR A 104 0.91 -7.94 -14.81
CA THR A 104 2.35 -8.06 -15.06
C THR A 104 3.20 -7.91 -13.79
N THR A 105 2.57 -7.64 -12.64
CA THR A 105 3.26 -7.62 -11.35
C THR A 105 3.79 -9.00 -10.99
N THR A 106 4.97 -9.04 -10.37
CA THR A 106 5.61 -10.27 -9.87
C THR A 106 5.44 -10.46 -8.36
N SER A 107 4.57 -9.65 -7.74
CA SER A 107 4.36 -9.68 -6.30
C SER A 107 3.69 -10.96 -5.83
N PHE A 108 4.22 -11.54 -4.76
CA PHE A 108 3.61 -12.69 -4.10
C PHE A 108 2.17 -12.36 -3.68
N TYR A 109 1.95 -11.16 -3.13
CA TYR A 109 0.67 -10.69 -2.64
C TYR A 109 -0.40 -10.50 -3.73
N PHE A 110 -0.01 -10.46 -5.00
CA PHE A 110 -0.90 -10.27 -6.14
C PHE A 110 -0.87 -11.44 -7.14
N THR A 111 -0.22 -12.56 -6.81
CA THR A 111 -0.06 -13.70 -7.73
C THR A 111 -1.40 -14.36 -8.06
N ASP A 112 -2.32 -14.46 -7.10
CA ASP A 112 -3.60 -15.16 -7.25
C ASP A 112 -4.77 -14.21 -7.61
N LEU A 113 -4.47 -12.99 -8.09
CA LEU A 113 -5.51 -11.99 -8.32
C LEU A 113 -6.51 -12.43 -9.41
N ASP A 114 -6.04 -13.17 -10.41
CA ASP A 114 -6.86 -13.72 -11.50
C ASP A 114 -7.82 -14.83 -11.05
N ASP A 115 -7.53 -15.48 -9.92
CA ASP A 115 -8.42 -16.50 -9.35
C ASP A 115 -9.56 -15.87 -8.52
N VAL A 116 -9.40 -14.62 -8.10
CA VAL A 116 -10.31 -13.92 -7.18
C VAL A 116 -11.14 -12.84 -7.87
N VAL A 117 -10.64 -12.26 -8.96
CA VAL A 117 -11.27 -11.10 -9.63
C VAL A 117 -11.51 -11.43 -11.10
N GLU A 118 -12.76 -11.30 -11.55
CA GLU A 118 -13.08 -11.38 -12.98
C GLU A 118 -12.34 -10.28 -13.77
N LEU A 119 -11.95 -10.57 -15.02
CA LEU A 119 -11.20 -9.65 -15.88
C LEU A 119 -11.84 -8.25 -15.97
N ASP A 120 -13.16 -8.16 -16.11
CA ASP A 120 -13.89 -6.88 -16.16
C ASP A 120 -13.86 -6.12 -14.83
N GLY A 121 -13.71 -6.84 -13.71
CA GLY A 121 -13.54 -6.28 -12.38
C GLY A 121 -12.15 -5.68 -12.14
N ARG A 122 -11.12 -6.16 -12.85
CA ARG A 122 -9.72 -5.75 -12.66
C ARG A 122 -9.46 -4.28 -13.00
N THR A 123 -10.20 -3.75 -13.97
CA THR A 123 -10.08 -2.37 -14.43
C THR A 123 -11.17 -1.45 -13.87
N ARG A 124 -12.07 -1.99 -13.04
CA ARG A 124 -13.16 -1.22 -12.46
C ARG A 124 -12.63 -0.28 -11.39
N PHE A 125 -12.88 1.01 -11.59
CA PHE A 125 -12.64 2.04 -10.58
C PHE A 125 -13.97 2.47 -9.93
N ALA A 126 -14.02 2.47 -8.61
CA ALA A 126 -15.15 2.96 -7.82
C ALA A 126 -14.67 4.13 -6.94
N PRO A 127 -15.17 5.36 -7.14
CA PRO A 127 -14.81 6.50 -6.31
C PRO A 127 -15.56 6.50 -4.97
N ASN A 128 -15.04 7.24 -3.99
CA ASN A 128 -15.64 7.35 -2.66
C ASN A 128 -17.10 7.80 -2.68
N SER A 129 -17.51 8.63 -3.65
CA SER A 129 -18.92 9.03 -3.82
C SER A 129 -19.88 7.88 -4.12
N GLN A 130 -19.38 6.75 -4.62
CA GLN A 130 -20.16 5.52 -4.83
C GLN A 130 -20.03 4.52 -3.68
N ILE A 131 -18.87 4.51 -3.01
CA ILE A 131 -18.58 3.61 -1.88
C ILE A 131 -19.32 4.08 -0.63
N LEU A 132 -19.14 5.35 -0.25
CA LEU A 132 -19.66 5.92 1.01
C LEU A 132 -21.17 6.20 0.99
N SER A 133 -21.81 6.07 -0.17
CA SER A 133 -23.26 6.23 -0.34
C SER A 133 -24.04 4.94 -0.13
N GLN A 134 -23.36 3.81 0.08
CA GLN A 134 -23.95 2.48 0.33
C GLN A 134 -24.14 2.25 1.82
#